data_AF-A0AAE4BUN0-F1
#
_entry.id   AF-A0AAE4BUN0-F1
#
_cell.length_a   1.000
_cell.length_b   1.000
_cell.length_c   1.000
_cell.angle_alpha   90.00
_cell.angle_beta   90.00
_cell.angle_gamma   90.00
#
_symmetry.space_group_name_H-M   'P 1'
#
loop_
_entity.id
_entity.type
_entity.pdbx_description
1 polymer ?
#
loop_
_entity_poly.entity_id
_entity_poly.type
_entity_poly.pdbx_seq_one_letter_code
_entity_poly.pdbx_strand_id
1 'polypeptide(L)'
;MNFSIIYALIFGLVSAIAGLLFITETYGKGWEYLWLSTGFAGFFSAFLFSKLHNKHIYAGFELVKLGLVVGITSHWVHWYISLLVSYINVEFLGAYMYGEHIDPFEGLLVAFELSFISLLVFGWIAIPISIGVAFLTRWIIYRKGLKSIE
;
A
#
# COMPACT_ATOMS: atom_id res chain seq x y z
N MET A 1 -4.10 -1.93 21.13
CA MET A 1 -3.78 -1.94 19.68
C MET A 1 -2.43 -1.27 19.49
N ASN A 2 -1.45 -1.92 18.87
CA ASN A 2 -0.10 -1.36 18.71
C ASN A 2 -0.05 -0.35 17.53
N PHE A 3 1.05 0.38 17.40
CA PHE A 3 1.27 1.35 16.32
C PHE A 3 1.06 0.76 14.93
N SER A 4 1.65 -0.41 14.66
CA SER A 4 1.63 -1.05 13.36
C SER A 4 0.22 -1.33 12.85
N ILE A 5 -0.68 -1.82 13.71
CA ILE A 5 -2.07 -2.11 13.33
C ILE A 5 -2.84 -0.82 13.04
N ILE A 6 -2.72 0.20 13.91
CA ILE A 6 -3.42 1.48 13.69
C ILE A 6 -2.93 2.12 12.38
N TYR A 7 -1.62 2.17 12.19
CA TYR A 7 -1.00 2.76 11.02
C TYR A 7 -1.43 2.03 9.74
N ALA A 8 -1.39 0.70 9.74
CA ALA A 8 -1.82 -0.13 8.62
C ALA A 8 -3.29 0.04 8.29
N LEU A 9 -4.17 0.08 9.29
CA LEU A 9 -5.61 0.27 9.06
C LEU A 9 -5.91 1.64 8.45
N ILE A 10 -5.31 2.71 8.99
CA ILE A 10 -5.55 4.06 8.47
C ILE A 10 -4.96 4.19 7.06
N PHE A 11 -3.72 3.77 6.85
CA PHE A 11 -3.07 3.91 5.55
C PHE A 11 -3.71 3.01 4.48
N GLY A 12 -4.09 1.79 4.84
CA GLY A 12 -4.87 0.90 3.96
C GLY A 12 -6.22 1.49 3.59
N LEU A 13 -6.97 2.06 4.54
CA LEU A 13 -8.24 2.72 4.26
C LEU A 13 -8.08 3.93 3.33
N VAL A 14 -7.10 4.79 3.59
CA VAL A 14 -6.81 5.95 2.73
C VAL A 14 -6.42 5.50 1.32
N SER A 15 -5.61 4.44 1.21
CA SER A 15 -5.20 3.86 -0.09
C SER A 15 -6.38 3.24 -0.85
N ALA A 16 -7.32 2.61 -0.14
CA ALA A 16 -8.55 2.08 -0.73
C ALA A 16 -9.45 3.20 -1.26
N ILE A 17 -9.63 4.28 -0.48
CA ILE A 17 -10.39 5.46 -0.90
C ILE A 17 -9.74 6.09 -2.13
N ALA A 18 -8.42 6.25 -2.14
CA ALA A 18 -7.71 6.75 -3.31
C ALA A 18 -7.95 5.86 -4.54
N GLY A 19 -7.81 4.54 -4.40
CA GLY A 19 -8.09 3.60 -5.49
C GLY A 19 -9.54 3.69 -6.00
N LEU A 20 -10.52 3.89 -5.11
CA LEU A 20 -11.92 4.06 -5.49
C LEU A 20 -12.14 5.33 -6.32
N LEU A 21 -11.50 6.43 -5.96
CA LEU A 21 -11.57 7.69 -6.70
C LEU A 21 -10.93 7.60 -8.09
N PHE A 22 -9.97 6.69 -8.30
CA PHE A 22 -9.35 6.49 -9.60
C PHE A 22 -10.10 5.52 -10.52
N ILE A 23 -11.12 4.79 -10.02
CA ILE A 23 -11.89 3.85 -10.86
C ILE A 23 -12.50 4.58 -12.08
N THR A 24 -12.97 5.82 -11.90
CA THR A 24 -13.59 6.61 -12.98
C THR A 24 -12.63 6.94 -14.12
N GLU A 25 -11.33 6.93 -13.84
CA GLU A 25 -10.26 7.25 -14.79
C GLU A 25 -9.64 6.01 -15.44
N THR A 26 -10.12 4.82 -15.06
CA THR A 26 -9.55 3.54 -15.50
C THR A 26 -10.53 2.78 -16.40
N TYR A 27 -10.00 2.17 -17.45
CA TYR A 27 -10.77 1.44 -18.44
C TYR A 27 -10.31 -0.02 -18.52
N GLY A 28 -11.26 -0.94 -18.51
CA GLY A 28 -11.01 -2.37 -18.66
C GLY A 28 -11.50 -3.20 -17.48
N LYS A 29 -11.62 -4.51 -17.68
CA LYS A 29 -12.10 -5.45 -16.67
C LYS A 29 -11.06 -5.63 -15.56
N GLY A 30 -11.50 -5.62 -14.31
CA GLY A 30 -10.67 -5.73 -13.12
C GLY A 30 -10.35 -4.39 -12.45
N TRP A 31 -10.39 -3.29 -13.20
CA TRP A 31 -10.13 -1.95 -12.66
C TRP A 31 -11.19 -1.49 -11.64
N GLU A 32 -12.40 -2.05 -11.70
CA GLU A 32 -13.43 -1.87 -10.67
C GLU A 32 -12.99 -2.37 -9.27
N TYR A 33 -11.97 -3.23 -9.20
CA TYR A 33 -11.38 -3.74 -7.96
C TYR A 33 -10.09 -3.01 -7.57
N LEU A 34 -9.74 -1.91 -8.24
CA LEU A 34 -8.53 -1.12 -7.95
C LEU A 34 -8.43 -0.78 -6.46
N TRP A 35 -9.54 -0.31 -5.86
CA TRP A 35 -9.63 0.04 -4.43
C TRP A 35 -9.26 -1.10 -3.48
N LEU A 36 -9.56 -2.36 -3.84
CA LEU A 36 -9.17 -3.52 -3.03
C LEU A 36 -7.65 -3.70 -3.07
N SER A 37 -7.10 -3.75 -4.28
CA SER A 37 -5.66 -3.98 -4.47
C SER A 37 -4.80 -2.87 -3.85
N THR A 38 -5.19 -1.60 -4.01
CA THR A 38 -4.48 -0.46 -3.39
C THR A 38 -4.65 -0.45 -1.88
N GLY A 39 -5.85 -0.75 -1.37
CA GLY A 39 -6.14 -0.84 0.05
C GLY A 39 -5.32 -1.94 0.75
N PHE A 40 -5.31 -3.14 0.18
CA PHE A 40 -4.53 -4.27 0.69
C PHE A 40 -3.03 -3.99 0.62
N ALA A 41 -2.53 -3.42 -0.48
CA ALA A 41 -1.13 -3.08 -0.61
C ALA A 41 -0.68 -2.01 0.40
N GLY A 42 -1.50 -0.99 0.63
CA GLY A 42 -1.27 0.01 1.66
C GLY A 42 -1.23 -0.61 3.05
N PHE A 43 -2.25 -1.41 3.40
CA PHE A 43 -2.31 -2.11 4.69
C PHE A 43 -1.09 -3.01 4.91
N PHE A 44 -0.78 -3.88 3.95
CA PHE A 44 0.28 -4.87 4.07
C PHE A 44 1.66 -4.22 4.23
N SER A 45 1.96 -3.24 3.38
CA SER A 45 3.24 -2.51 3.42
C SER A 45 3.38 -1.76 4.75
N ALA A 46 2.36 -1.02 5.16
CA ALA A 46 2.37 -0.30 6.43
C ALA A 46 2.52 -1.25 7.63
N PHE A 47 1.81 -2.37 7.65
CA PHE A 47 1.90 -3.35 8.74
C PHE A 47 3.29 -3.97 8.82
N LEU A 48 3.83 -4.45 7.70
CA LEU A 48 5.13 -5.12 7.65
C LEU A 48 6.24 -4.18 8.10
N PHE A 49 6.37 -3.02 7.47
CA PHE A 49 7.50 -2.12 7.74
C PHE A 49 7.40 -1.46 9.11
N SER A 50 6.20 -1.09 9.58
CA SER A 50 6.07 -0.52 10.92
C SER A 50 6.32 -1.54 12.03
N LYS A 51 6.03 -2.83 11.80
CA LYS A 51 6.35 -3.91 12.75
C LYS A 51 7.87 -4.13 12.84
N LEU A 52 8.58 -4.02 11.72
CA LEU A 52 10.05 -4.07 11.69
C LEU A 52 10.68 -2.82 12.34
N HIS A 53 10.04 -1.66 12.24
CA HIS A 53 10.53 -0.36 12.76
C HIS A 53 10.10 -0.03 14.20
N ASN A 54 9.44 -0.96 14.90
CA ASN A 54 8.68 -0.72 16.15
C ASN A 54 9.54 -0.22 17.34
N LYS A 55 10.87 -0.31 17.28
CA LYS A 55 11.79 0.14 18.35
C LYS A 55 12.13 1.64 18.31
N HIS A 56 11.84 2.34 17.22
CA HIS A 56 12.34 3.72 17.00
C HIS A 56 11.25 4.75 16.66
N ILE A 57 9.98 4.37 16.71
CA ILE A 57 8.80 5.18 16.32
C ILE A 57 8.54 6.44 17.16
N TYR A 58 9.38 6.75 18.16
CA TYR A 58 9.26 7.96 18.96
C TYR A 58 9.94 9.18 18.31
N ALA A 59 11.01 8.98 17.54
CA ALA A 59 11.70 10.06 16.87
C ALA A 59 10.96 10.49 15.59
N GLY A 60 10.81 11.80 15.37
CA GLY A 60 10.11 12.32 14.19
C GLY A 60 10.74 11.88 12.87
N PHE A 61 12.07 11.82 12.82
CA PHE A 61 12.80 11.38 11.64
C PHE A 61 12.54 9.91 11.28
N GLU A 62 12.33 9.05 12.27
CA GLU A 62 12.04 7.63 12.06
C GLU A 62 10.64 7.41 11.47
N LEU A 63 9.68 8.29 11.80
CA LEU A 63 8.36 8.29 11.14
C LEU A 63 8.44 8.73 9.68
N VAL A 64 9.32 9.68 9.36
CA VAL A 64 9.55 10.11 7.97
C VAL A 64 10.13 8.97 7.15
N LYS A 65 11.15 8.27 7.67
CA LYS A 65 11.73 7.08 7.02
C LYS A 65 10.68 5.99 6.82
N LEU A 66 9.91 5.69 7.85
CA LEU A 66 8.83 4.70 7.77
C LEU A 66 7.82 5.08 6.68
N GLY A 67 7.34 6.32 6.70
CA GLY A 67 6.37 6.80 5.72
C GLY A 67 6.90 6.76 4.29
N LEU A 68 8.18 7.10 4.09
CA LEU A 68 8.85 7.01 2.79
C LEU A 68 8.92 5.57 2.28
N VAL A 69 9.40 4.63 3.12
CA VAL A 69 9.49 3.22 2.73
C VAL A 69 8.12 2.66 2.43
N VAL A 70 7.13 2.91 3.29
CA VAL A 70 5.75 2.43 3.10
C VAL A 70 5.11 3.02 1.86
N GLY A 71 5.28 4.33 1.64
CA GLY A 71 4.71 5.01 0.47
C GLY A 71 5.33 4.54 -0.85
N ILE A 72 6.60 4.15 -0.87
CA ILE A 72 7.24 3.57 -2.07
C ILE A 72 6.78 2.12 -2.27
N THR A 73 6.91 1.31 -1.21
CA THR A 73 6.67 -0.14 -1.30
C THR A 73 5.20 -0.49 -1.52
N SER A 74 4.24 0.35 -1.10
CA SER A 74 2.82 0.12 -1.38
C SER A 74 2.48 0.13 -2.85
N HIS A 75 3.21 0.88 -3.68
CA HIS A 75 3.01 0.86 -5.14
C HIS A 75 3.46 -0.48 -5.73
N TRP A 76 4.63 -0.97 -5.30
CA TRP A 76 5.13 -2.27 -5.75
C TRP A 76 4.25 -3.42 -5.33
N VAL A 77 3.82 -3.43 -4.06
CA VAL A 77 2.88 -4.45 -3.57
C VAL A 77 1.55 -4.38 -4.32
N HIS A 78 1.05 -3.18 -4.63
CA HIS A 78 -0.18 -3.01 -5.41
C HIS A 78 -0.06 -3.65 -6.80
N TRP A 79 0.96 -3.28 -7.57
CA TRP A 79 1.13 -3.80 -8.92
C TRP A 79 1.36 -5.31 -8.94
N TYR A 80 2.17 -5.82 -8.02
CA TYR A 80 2.41 -7.25 -7.93
C TYR A 80 1.15 -8.04 -7.57
N ILE A 81 0.34 -7.55 -6.62
CA ILE A 81 -0.96 -8.16 -6.30
C ILE A 81 -1.89 -8.14 -7.52
N SER A 82 -1.97 -7.02 -8.24
CA SER A 82 -2.83 -6.91 -9.44
C SER A 82 -2.43 -7.91 -10.53
N LEU A 83 -1.12 -8.07 -10.78
CA LEU A 83 -0.59 -9.04 -11.73
C LEU A 83 -0.86 -10.48 -11.28
N LEU A 84 -0.67 -10.78 -9.99
CA LEU A 84 -0.96 -12.11 -9.44
C LEU A 84 -2.45 -12.45 -9.52
N VAL A 85 -3.32 -11.47 -9.23
CA VAL A 85 -4.77 -11.64 -9.38
C VAL A 85 -5.13 -11.89 -10.84
N SER A 86 -4.52 -11.15 -11.79
CA SER A 86 -4.73 -11.41 -13.21
C SER A 86 -4.32 -12.84 -13.60
N TYR A 87 -3.11 -13.26 -13.22
CA TYR A 87 -2.61 -14.60 -13.48
C TYR A 87 -3.56 -15.68 -12.97
N ILE A 88 -4.00 -15.59 -11.70
CA ILE A 88 -4.93 -16.54 -11.10
C ILE A 88 -6.27 -16.55 -11.85
N ASN A 89 -6.78 -15.39 -12.26
CA ASN A 89 -8.06 -15.33 -12.99
C ASN A 89 -7.96 -15.97 -14.37
N VAL A 90 -6.84 -15.81 -15.08
CA VAL A 90 -6.65 -16.44 -16.38
C VAL A 90 -6.47 -17.95 -16.22
N GLU A 91 -5.58 -18.39 -15.33
CA GLU A 91 -5.21 -19.80 -15.16
C GLU A 91 -6.38 -20.66 -14.63
N PHE A 92 -7.15 -20.13 -13.67
CA PHE A 92 -8.19 -20.92 -12.99
C PHE A 92 -9.62 -20.60 -13.45
N LEU A 93 -9.87 -19.41 -13.99
CA LEU A 93 -11.22 -18.94 -14.34
C LEU A 93 -11.36 -18.60 -15.83
N GLY A 94 -10.29 -18.67 -16.63
CA GLY A 94 -10.31 -18.34 -18.05
C GLY A 94 -10.66 -16.88 -18.34
N ALA A 95 -10.47 -15.98 -17.36
CA ALA A 95 -10.93 -14.60 -17.42
C ALA A 95 -9.75 -13.63 -17.32
N TYR A 96 -9.60 -12.74 -18.30
CA TYR A 96 -8.62 -11.65 -18.23
C TYR A 96 -9.10 -10.54 -17.28
N MET A 97 -8.23 -10.14 -16.37
CA MET A 97 -8.36 -8.92 -15.56
C MET A 97 -7.09 -8.09 -15.73
N TYR A 98 -7.15 -6.76 -15.64
CA TYR A 98 -5.98 -5.88 -15.77
C TYR A 98 -5.16 -6.02 -17.07
N GLY A 99 -5.69 -6.73 -18.08
CA GLY A 99 -5.17 -6.79 -19.44
C GLY A 99 -4.04 -7.78 -19.71
N GLU A 100 -3.33 -8.28 -18.69
CA GLU A 100 -2.07 -9.01 -18.90
C GLU A 100 -2.04 -10.37 -18.20
N HIS A 101 -1.71 -11.43 -18.94
CA HIS A 101 -1.40 -12.75 -18.40
C HIS A 101 0.12 -12.90 -18.32
N ILE A 102 0.68 -12.58 -17.16
CA ILE A 102 2.13 -12.60 -16.91
C ILE A 102 2.43 -13.65 -15.86
N ASP A 103 3.47 -14.45 -16.08
CA ASP A 103 3.97 -15.41 -15.10
C ASP A 103 4.34 -14.69 -13.79
N PRO A 104 4.03 -15.25 -12.60
CA PRO A 104 4.28 -14.55 -11.33
C PRO A 104 5.74 -14.15 -11.09
N PHE A 105 6.72 -14.91 -11.60
CA PHE A 105 8.13 -14.55 -11.46
C PHE A 105 8.51 -13.39 -12.37
N GLU A 106 8.03 -13.38 -13.62
CA GLU A 106 8.18 -12.23 -14.52
C GLU A 106 7.43 -11.00 -13.98
N GLY A 107 6.28 -11.22 -13.33
CA GLY A 107 5.46 -10.20 -12.70
C GLY A 107 6.17 -9.42 -11.59
N LEU A 108 7.22 -9.97 -10.95
CA LEU A 108 8.05 -9.23 -9.99
C LEU A 108 8.75 -8.03 -10.64
N LEU A 109 9.29 -8.24 -11.85
CA LEU A 109 9.99 -7.21 -12.62
C LEU A 109 8.98 -6.22 -13.21
N VAL A 110 7.89 -6.71 -13.80
CA VAL A 110 6.85 -5.85 -14.37
C VAL A 110 6.22 -4.97 -13.29
N ALA A 111 5.98 -5.50 -12.09
CA ALA A 111 5.51 -4.72 -10.96
C ALA A 111 6.49 -3.59 -10.60
N PHE A 112 7.79 -3.79 -10.72
CA PHE A 112 8.80 -2.75 -10.49
C PHE A 112 8.71 -1.61 -11.52
N GLU A 113 8.57 -1.95 -12.80
CA GLU A 113 8.42 -0.96 -13.88
C GLU A 113 7.14 -0.13 -13.72
N LEU A 114 6.00 -0.80 -13.50
CA LEU A 114 4.71 -0.14 -13.25
C LEU A 114 4.74 0.71 -11.98
N SER A 115 5.46 0.25 -10.96
CA SER A 115 5.66 1.03 -9.73
C SER A 115 6.38 2.33 -9.99
N PHE A 116 7.44 2.31 -10.80
CA PHE A 116 8.20 3.51 -11.11
C PHE A 116 7.30 4.57 -11.78
N ILE A 117 6.50 4.16 -12.77
CA ILE A 117 5.55 5.05 -13.43
C ILE A 117 4.52 5.58 -12.43
N SER A 118 3.91 4.70 -11.62
CA SER A 118 2.90 5.11 -10.64
C SER A 118 3.47 6.00 -9.54
N LEU A 119 4.75 5.87 -9.17
CA LEU A 119 5.41 6.72 -8.20
C LEU A 119 5.75 8.09 -8.77
N LEU A 120 6.11 8.17 -10.06
CA LEU A 120 6.28 9.47 -10.73
C LEU A 120 4.95 10.24 -10.76
N VAL A 121 3.84 9.56 -11.02
CA VAL A 121 2.52 10.20 -11.18
C VAL A 121 1.82 10.44 -9.85
N PHE A 122 1.93 9.53 -8.87
CA PHE A 122 1.15 9.57 -7.63
C PHE A 122 2.01 9.54 -6.36
N GLY A 123 3.32 9.26 -6.46
CA GLY A 123 4.21 9.15 -5.31
C GLY A 123 4.35 10.47 -4.53
N TRP A 124 4.23 11.61 -5.20
CA TRP A 124 4.22 12.93 -4.56
C TRP A 124 2.98 13.17 -3.68
N ILE A 125 1.94 12.34 -3.79
CA ILE A 125 0.79 12.32 -2.86
C ILE A 125 0.94 11.17 -1.86
N ALA A 126 1.21 9.96 -2.36
CA ALA A 126 1.25 8.76 -1.54
C ALA A 126 2.31 8.83 -0.43
N ILE A 127 3.51 9.35 -0.72
CA ILE A 127 4.59 9.47 0.25
C ILE A 127 4.24 10.49 1.36
N PRO A 128 3.84 11.75 1.06
CA PRO A 128 3.41 12.67 2.10
C PRO A 128 2.23 12.18 2.94
N ILE A 129 1.22 11.54 2.32
CA ILE A 129 0.10 10.94 3.06
C ILE A 129 0.61 9.88 4.02
N SER A 130 1.47 8.97 3.55
CA SER A 130 2.04 7.90 4.38
C SER A 130 2.79 8.45 5.60
N ILE A 131 3.59 9.50 5.40
CA ILE A 131 4.29 10.22 6.48
C ILE A 131 3.28 10.85 7.44
N GLY A 132 2.30 11.60 6.92
CA GLY A 132 1.28 12.25 7.74
C GLY A 132 0.48 11.25 8.59
N VAL A 133 0.12 10.10 8.02
CA VAL A 133 -0.58 9.02 8.72
C VAL A 133 0.30 8.37 9.80
N ALA A 134 1.62 8.30 9.61
CA ALA A 134 2.54 7.84 10.64
C ALA A 134 2.57 8.80 11.85
N PHE A 135 2.63 10.12 11.60
CA PHE A 135 2.54 11.14 12.64
C PHE A 135 1.18 11.13 13.36
N LEU A 136 0.08 11.02 12.60
CA LEU A 136 -1.27 10.91 13.16
C LEU A 136 -1.39 9.68 14.06
N THR A 137 -0.87 8.54 13.61
CA THR A 137 -0.91 7.29 14.39
C THR A 137 -0.15 7.44 15.70
N ARG A 138 1.05 8.04 15.67
CA ARG A 138 1.81 8.34 16.89
C ARG A 138 1.00 9.24 17.83
N TRP A 139 0.34 10.28 17.31
CA TRP A 139 -0.49 11.18 18.11
C TRP A 139 -1.68 10.47 18.77
N ILE A 140 -2.38 9.59 18.03
CA ILE A 140 -3.50 8.79 18.55
C ILE A 140 -3.04 7.91 19.73
N ILE A 141 -1.88 7.26 19.61
CA ILE A 141 -1.34 6.37 20.65
C ILE A 141 -0.97 7.16 21.91
N TYR A 142 -0.27 8.29 21.76
CA TYR A 142 0.06 9.17 22.88
C TYR A 142 -1.20 9.67 23.60
N ARG A 143 -2.21 10.12 22.85
CA ARG A 143 -3.48 10.62 23.43
C ARG A 143 -4.25 9.54 24.20
N LYS A 144 -4.20 8.30 23.75
CA LYS A 144 -4.93 7.18 24.41
C LYS A 144 -4.18 6.59 25.60
N GLY A 145 -2.99 7.10 25.96
CA GLY A 145 -2.19 6.52 27.03
C GLY A 145 -1.77 5.07 26.75
N LEU A 146 -1.88 4.63 25.49
CA LEU A 146 -1.47 3.31 25.03
C LEU A 146 0.06 3.33 24.97
N LYS A 147 0.74 3.26 26.11
CA LYS A 147 2.17 2.99 26.13
C LYS A 147 2.38 1.71 25.34
N SER A 148 3.21 1.77 24.30
CA SER A 148 3.62 0.58 23.56
C SER A 148 4.24 -0.37 24.57
N ILE A 149 3.55 -1.47 24.85
CA ILE A 149 4.16 -2.60 25.52
C ILE A 149 5.15 -3.15 24.49
N GLU A 150 6.42 -3.18 24.91
CA GLU A 150 7.58 -3.63 24.15
C GLU A 150 7.38 -4.99 23.47
#